data_AF-A0A846TMZ2-F1
#
_entry.id   AF-A0A846TMZ2-F1
#
_cell.length_a   1.000
_cell.length_b   1.000
_cell.length_c   1.000
_cell.angle_alpha   90.00
_cell.angle_beta   90.00
_cell.angle_gamma   90.00
#
_symmetry.space_group_name_H-M   'P 1'
#
loop_
_entity.id
_entity.type
_entity.pdbx_description
1 polymer ?
#
loop_
_entity_poly.entity_id
_entity_poly.type
_entity_poly.pdbx_seq_one_letter_code
_entity_poly.pdbx_strand_id
1 'polypeptide(L)'
;MSWWMWVVLWTVLVLISGAVLAILLFRLWRQFSRMLHDLGDYGDSVTQRLDQATAEPAVTDHHPRRPDVYTPWREARKQYRSGTLERRTARSQRRSARRRAMGQPQKVSDLTR
;
A
#
# COMPACT_ATOMS: atom_id res chain seq x y z
N MET A 1 10.57 -42.78 -42.58
CA MET A 1 10.93 -43.07 -41.18
C MET A 1 11.39 -41.78 -40.52
N SER A 2 10.44 -40.99 -40.01
CA SER A 2 10.58 -39.56 -39.70
C SER A 2 11.19 -39.32 -38.30
N TRP A 3 12.41 -39.81 -38.08
CA TRP A 3 13.19 -39.54 -36.85
C TRP A 3 13.36 -38.03 -36.57
N TRP A 4 13.49 -37.23 -37.62
CA TRP A 4 13.55 -35.76 -37.54
C TRP A 4 12.31 -35.11 -36.91
N MET A 5 11.12 -35.66 -37.13
CA MET A 5 9.88 -35.09 -36.58
C MET A 5 9.87 -35.18 -35.04
N TRP A 6 10.48 -36.23 -34.50
CA TRP A 6 10.62 -36.42 -33.05
C TRP A 6 11.52 -35.34 -32.43
N VAL A 7 12.67 -35.07 -33.04
CA VAL A 7 13.60 -34.03 -32.55
C VAL A 7 12.94 -32.66 -32.58
N VAL A 8 12.19 -32.33 -33.63
CA VAL A 8 11.44 -31.07 -33.74
C VAL A 8 10.34 -30.97 -32.68
N LEU A 9 9.63 -32.06 -32.39
CA LEU A 9 8.60 -32.08 -31.34
C LEU A 9 9.19 -31.72 -29.98
N TRP A 10 10.29 -32.37 -29.59
CA TRP A 10 10.93 -32.13 -28.29
C TRP A 10 11.55 -30.73 -28.20
N THR A 11 12.15 -30.23 -29.28
CA THR A 11 12.71 -28.86 -29.27
C THR A 11 11.62 -27.83 -29.09
N VAL A 12 10.50 -27.94 -29.80
CA VAL A 12 9.35 -27.03 -29.63
C VAL A 12 8.79 -27.14 -28.21
N LEU A 13 8.64 -28.35 -27.67
CA LEU A 13 8.15 -28.58 -26.31
C LEU A 13 9.06 -27.91 -25.25
N VAL A 14 10.38 -28.09 -25.37
CA VAL A 14 11.36 -27.47 -24.47
C VAL A 14 11.39 -25.96 -24.62
N LEU A 15 11.31 -25.44 -25.85
CA LEU A 15 11.24 -24.00 -26.12
C LEU A 15 10.03 -23.36 -25.46
N ILE A 16 8.85 -23.98 -25.60
CA ILE A 16 7.61 -23.50 -24.98
C ILE A 16 7.73 -23.56 -23.45
N SER A 17 8.23 -24.65 -22.89
CA SER A 17 8.45 -24.80 -21.45
C SER A 17 9.41 -23.72 -20.90
N GLY A 18 10.55 -23.53 -21.57
CA GLY A 18 11.52 -22.50 -21.23
C GLY A 18 10.96 -21.09 -21.35
N ALA A 19 10.18 -20.81 -22.39
CA ALA A 19 9.51 -19.53 -22.56
C ALA A 19 8.51 -19.25 -21.42
N VAL A 20 7.71 -20.24 -21.02
CA VAL A 20 6.77 -20.10 -19.90
C VAL A 20 7.51 -19.82 -18.60
N LEU A 21 8.59 -20.55 -18.31
CA LEU A 21 9.41 -20.33 -17.13
C LEU A 21 10.07 -18.94 -17.14
N ALA A 22 10.64 -18.52 -18.28
CA ALA A 22 11.23 -17.20 -18.43
C ALA A 22 10.21 -16.08 -18.20
N ILE A 23 9.00 -16.22 -18.75
CA ILE A 23 7.89 -15.26 -18.55
C ILE A 23 7.49 -15.22 -17.08
N LEU A 24 7.38 -16.38 -16.41
CA LEU A 24 7.07 -16.47 -14.98
C LEU A 24 8.14 -15.80 -14.12
N LEU A 25 9.42 -16.12 -14.33
CA LEU A 25 10.53 -15.47 -13.63
C LEU A 25 10.51 -13.96 -13.86
N PHE A 26 10.32 -13.52 -15.10
CA PHE A 26 10.27 -12.10 -15.43
C PHE A 26 9.08 -11.39 -14.77
N ARG A 27 7.90 -12.04 -14.74
CA ARG A 27 6.72 -11.50 -14.02
C ARG A 27 6.98 -11.38 -12.52
N LEU A 28 7.50 -12.43 -11.90
CA LEU A 28 7.81 -12.44 -10.47
C LEU A 28 8.83 -11.36 -10.15
N TRP A 29 9.92 -11.29 -10.92
CA TRP A 29 10.96 -10.28 -10.76
C TRP A 29 10.40 -8.87 -10.85
N ARG A 30 9.60 -8.59 -11.89
CA ARG A 30 8.97 -7.27 -12.07
C ARG A 30 7.99 -6.91 -10.96
N GLN A 31 7.34 -7.90 -10.35
CA GLN A 31 6.45 -7.70 -9.22
C GLN A 31 7.23 -7.46 -7.92
N PHE A 32 8.31 -8.22 -7.71
CA PHE A 32 9.19 -8.07 -6.55
C PHE A 32 9.92 -6.73 -6.56
N SER A 33 10.40 -6.29 -7.73
CA SER A 33 11.05 -4.99 -7.87
C SER A 33 10.10 -3.83 -7.57
N ARG A 34 8.81 -3.95 -7.89
CA ARG A 34 7.77 -2.96 -7.53
C ARG A 34 7.60 -2.90 -6.02
N MET A 35 7.48 -4.07 -5.36
CA MET A 35 7.43 -4.13 -3.90
C MET A 35 8.68 -3.54 -3.25
N LEU A 36 9.88 -3.83 -3.76
CA LEU A 36 11.12 -3.27 -3.24
C LEU A 36 11.20 -1.75 -3.42
N HIS A 37 10.68 -1.20 -4.53
CA HIS A 37 10.61 0.25 -4.73
C HIS A 37 9.66 0.89 -3.71
N ASP A 38 8.48 0.31 -3.53
CA ASP A 38 7.52 0.77 -2.53
C ASP A 38 8.11 0.68 -1.10
N LEU A 39 8.81 -0.42 -0.78
CA LEU A 39 9.49 -0.59 0.52
C LEU A 39 10.67 0.39 0.70
N GLY A 40 11.38 0.74 -0.38
CA GLY A 40 12.43 1.75 -0.38
C GLY A 40 11.87 3.12 -0.03
N ASP A 41 10.79 3.53 -0.70
CA ASP A 41 10.11 4.81 -0.41
C ASP A 41 9.60 4.87 1.05
N TYR A 42 9.10 3.75 1.58
CA TYR A 42 8.72 3.67 2.99
C TYR A 42 9.93 3.67 3.94
N GLY A 43 11.02 2.99 3.58
CA GLY A 43 12.27 2.96 4.33
C GLY A 43 12.90 4.35 4.45
N ASP A 44 12.95 5.10 3.35
CA ASP A 44 13.45 6.48 3.30
C ASP A 44 12.58 7.41 4.15
N SER A 45 11.25 7.23 4.14
CA SER A 45 10.36 8.02 5.00
C SER A 45 10.51 7.70 6.50
N VAL A 46 10.92 6.48 6.85
CA VAL A 46 11.16 6.06 8.24
C VAL A 46 12.50 6.56 8.73
N THR A 47 13.56 6.42 7.92
CA THR A 47 14.90 6.95 8.23
C THR A 47 14.88 8.47 8.32
N GLN A 48 14.20 9.17 7.41
CA GLN A 48 14.03 10.62 7.47
C GLN A 48 13.31 11.08 8.75
N ARG A 49 12.31 10.32 9.23
CA ARG A 49 11.62 10.62 10.51
C ARG A 49 12.49 10.32 11.72
N LEU A 50 13.32 9.28 11.66
CA LEU A 50 14.29 8.95 12.71
C LEU A 50 15.38 10.02 12.81
N ASP A 51 15.90 10.49 11.67
CA ASP A 51 16.88 11.58 11.63
C ASP A 51 16.27 12.89 12.14
N GLN A 52 15.03 13.21 11.77
CA GLN A 52 14.30 14.37 12.32
C GLN A 52 14.07 14.25 13.83
N ALA A 53 13.70 13.08 14.32
CA ALA A 53 13.51 12.82 15.75
C ALA A 53 14.81 12.85 16.56
N THR A 54 15.96 12.63 15.90
CA THR A 54 17.28 12.69 16.53
C THR A 54 17.88 14.10 16.47
N ALA A 55 17.50 14.91 15.46
CA ALA A 55 17.97 16.27 15.26
C ALA A 55 17.21 17.34 16.07
N GLU A 56 15.94 17.12 16.42
CA GLU A 56 15.22 18.01 17.35
C GLU A 56 15.35 17.52 18.80
N PRO A 57 15.78 18.37 19.76
CA PRO A 57 15.56 18.08 21.17
C PRO A 57 14.06 18.13 21.42
N ALA A 58 13.48 16.93 21.57
CA ALA A 58 12.07 16.62 21.81
C ALA A 58 11.21 17.77 22.36
N VAL A 59 10.61 18.53 21.46
CA VAL A 59 9.31 19.17 21.70
C VAL A 59 8.32 18.53 20.73
N THR A 60 8.14 17.22 20.85
CA THR A 60 7.06 16.52 20.16
C THR A 60 6.06 16.10 21.21
N ASP A 61 4.84 16.63 21.07
CA ASP A 61 3.61 16.00 21.57
C ASP A 61 3.51 14.59 20.93
N HIS A 62 4.35 13.67 21.38
CA HIS A 62 4.02 12.27 21.35
C HIS A 62 2.80 12.13 22.23
N HIS A 63 1.60 12.07 21.65
CA HIS A 63 0.52 11.38 22.34
C HIS A 63 1.03 9.96 22.58
N PRO A 64 1.38 9.61 23.82
CA PRO A 64 1.90 8.29 24.09
C PRO A 64 0.79 7.33 23.67
N ARG A 65 1.12 6.34 22.84
CA ARG A 65 0.30 5.14 22.69
C ARG A 65 0.35 4.42 24.04
N ARG A 66 -0.37 4.96 25.01
CA ARG A 66 -0.54 4.33 26.32
C ARG A 66 -1.22 2.99 26.05
N PRO A 67 -0.75 1.90 26.68
CA PRO A 67 -1.52 0.67 26.74
C PRO A 67 -2.88 1.04 27.35
N ASP A 68 -3.91 1.10 26.50
CA ASP A 68 -5.26 1.56 26.86
C ASP A 68 -6.04 0.47 27.63
N VAL A 69 -5.31 -0.41 28.32
CA VAL A 69 -5.85 -1.58 29.02
C VAL A 69 -6.66 -1.16 30.25
N TYR A 70 -6.39 0.03 30.79
CA TYR A 70 -7.05 0.56 32.00
C TYR A 70 -7.87 1.82 31.76
N THR A 71 -8.15 2.19 30.51
CA THR A 71 -8.92 3.42 30.27
C THR A 71 -10.38 3.25 30.70
N PRO A 72 -10.92 4.19 31.50
CA PRO A 72 -12.32 4.14 31.92
C PRO A 72 -13.25 4.05 30.71
N TRP A 73 -14.26 3.17 30.78
CA TRP A 73 -15.14 2.87 29.63
C TRP A 73 -15.73 4.12 28.95
N ARG A 74 -16.02 5.17 29.72
CA ARG A 74 -16.59 6.43 29.22
C ARG A 74 -15.62 7.16 28.31
N GLU A 75 -14.33 7.11 28.61
CA GLU A 75 -13.26 7.73 27.83
C GLU A 75 -12.97 6.90 26.58
N ALA A 76 -12.87 5.58 26.72
CA ALA A 76 -12.74 4.66 25.59
C ALA A 76 -13.90 4.82 24.59
N ARG A 77 -15.15 4.99 25.08
CA ARG A 77 -16.32 5.24 24.22
C ARG A 77 -16.26 6.59 23.51
N LYS A 78 -15.73 7.63 24.15
CA LYS A 78 -15.52 8.94 23.51
C LYS A 78 -14.47 8.84 22.40
N GLN A 79 -13.34 8.20 22.68
CA GLN A 79 -12.26 7.96 21.72
C GLN A 79 -12.73 7.10 20.53
N TYR A 80 -13.53 6.06 20.79
CA TYR A 80 -14.11 5.24 19.73
C TYR A 80 -15.05 6.05 18.82
N ARG A 81 -15.88 6.92 19.40
CA ARG A 81 -16.79 7.78 18.64
C ARG A 81 -16.03 8.81 17.81
N SER A 82 -15.03 9.49 18.37
CA SER A 82 -14.21 10.45 17.62
C SER A 82 -13.44 9.77 16.50
N GLY A 83 -12.78 8.63 16.77
CA GLY A 83 -12.06 7.87 15.75
C GLY A 83 -12.98 7.32 14.65
N THR A 84 -14.22 6.98 14.96
CA THR A 84 -15.22 6.57 13.95
C THR A 84 -15.59 7.74 13.03
N LEU A 85 -15.78 8.94 13.59
CA LEU A 85 -16.07 10.14 12.81
C LEU A 85 -14.89 10.50 11.91
N GLU A 86 -13.68 10.48 12.45
CA GLU A 86 -12.44 10.76 11.72
C GLU A 86 -12.23 9.80 10.54
N ARG A 87 -12.46 8.50 10.74
CA ARG A 87 -12.40 7.51 9.63
C ARG A 87 -13.46 7.78 8.56
N ARG A 88 -14.66 8.23 8.96
CA ARG A 88 -15.74 8.56 8.02
C ARG A 88 -15.42 9.81 7.21
N THR A 89 -14.91 10.88 7.86
CA THR A 89 -14.53 12.12 7.19
C THR A 89 -13.33 11.90 6.27
N ALA A 90 -12.30 11.16 6.71
CA ALA A 90 -11.15 10.82 5.88
C ALA A 90 -11.55 10.06 4.60
N ARG A 91 -12.48 9.10 4.68
CA ARG A 91 -13.01 8.40 3.49
C ARG A 91 -13.81 9.33 2.57
N SER A 92 -14.52 10.30 3.12
CA SER A 92 -15.25 11.31 2.34
C SER A 92 -14.26 12.22 1.58
N GLN A 93 -13.25 12.74 2.29
CA GLN A 93 -12.19 13.58 1.73
C GLN A 93 -11.39 12.88 0.63
N ARG A 94 -11.06 11.59 0.80
CA ARG A 94 -10.39 10.81 -0.25
C ARG A 94 -11.26 10.65 -1.50
N ARG A 95 -12.58 10.49 -1.34
CA ARG A 95 -13.52 10.40 -2.46
C ARG A 95 -13.64 11.73 -3.20
N SER A 96 -13.73 12.84 -2.47
CA SER A 96 -13.78 14.18 -3.08
C SER A 96 -12.48 14.54 -3.79
N ALA A 97 -11.32 14.26 -3.17
CA ALA A 97 -10.01 14.50 -3.77
C ALA A 97 -9.84 13.72 -5.09
N ARG A 98 -10.23 12.44 -5.11
CA ARG A 98 -10.20 11.62 -6.34
C ARG A 98 -11.11 12.18 -7.44
N ARG A 99 -12.33 12.63 -7.09
CA ARG A 99 -13.25 13.23 -8.07
C ARG A 99 -12.72 14.55 -8.65
N ARG A 100 -12.13 15.41 -7.80
CA ARG A 100 -11.48 16.65 -8.24
C ARG A 100 -10.32 16.38 -9.19
N ALA A 101 -9.47 15.41 -8.86
CA ALA A 101 -8.36 15.01 -9.74
C ALA A 101 -8.83 14.50 -11.12
N MET A 102 -10.03 13.91 -11.18
CA MET A 102 -10.63 13.40 -12.43
C MET A 102 -11.57 14.43 -13.11
N GLY A 103 -11.66 15.67 -12.61
CA GLY A 103 -12.56 16.69 -13.15
C GLY A 103 -14.05 16.36 -13.05
N GLN A 104 -14.43 15.41 -12.19
CA GLN A 104 -15.83 14.98 -12.04
C GLN A 104 -16.60 15.91 -11.11
N PRO A 105 -17.90 16.18 -11.40
CA PRO A 105 -18.74 16.98 -10.52
C PRO A 105 -18.87 16.33 -9.14
N GLN A 106 -18.82 17.16 -8.11
CA GLN A 106 -18.88 16.75 -6.73
C GLN A 106 -20.34 16.57 -6.27
N LYS A 107 -20.61 15.55 -5.45
CA LYS A 107 -21.96 15.33 -4.92
C LYS A 107 -22.30 16.41 -3.90
N VAL A 108 -23.46 17.04 -4.04
CA VAL A 108 -23.97 18.07 -3.09
C VAL A 108 -24.09 17.51 -1.67
N SER A 109 -24.42 16.22 -1.53
CA SER A 109 -24.47 15.52 -0.24
C SER A 109 -23.13 15.46 0.51
N ASP A 110 -22.01 15.68 -0.17
CA ASP A 110 -20.68 15.73 0.46
C ASP A 110 -20.35 17.13 0.99
N LEU A 111 -21.14 18.17 0.67
CA LEU A 111 -20.96 19.56 1.10
C LEU A 111 -21.84 19.93 2.31
N THR A 112 -22.91 19.17 2.55
CA THR A 112 -23.91 19.46 3.58
C THR A 112 -23.71 18.68 4.88
N ARG A 113 -22.55 18.02 5.06
CA ARG A 113 -22.28 17.12 6.19
C ARG A 113 -21.12 17.55 7.06
#